data_AF-A0A058Z7H5-F1
#
_entry.id   AF-A0A058Z7H5-F1
#
_cell.length_a   1.000
_cell.length_b   1.000
_cell.length_c   1.000
_cell.angle_alpha   90.00
_cell.angle_beta   90.00
_cell.angle_gamma   90.00
#
_symmetry.space_group_name_H-M   'P 1'
#
loop_
_entity.id
_entity.type
_entity.pdbx_description
1 polymer ?
#
loop_
_entity_poly.entity_id
_entity_poly.type
_entity_poly.pdbx_seq_one_letter_code
_entity_poly.pdbx_strand_id
1 'polypeptide(L)'
;MLPGRVLPLRALSRRSTGLAVAALPRAACPPPPPVATNPLPASAVRAFSSFTGHHLALGPSRVAPLLRPRHAPAVMFSSIIGMIHGSGPDTPVEANSLHDFTVTTASGESLPLSEYKGKVVVIVNVASKCGLTPQYEALQALYTKYKDDGLVILGFPCNQFLYQEPGTDEEIQSFCSLNYGVTFPVFSKINVNGPEALPLYTWLKAQSEDSGPISWNFEKFIINRDGQVVSRVGPRSDPMDMEEQIKAELAKEPTSA
;
A
#
# COMPACT_ATOMS: atom_id res chain seq x y z
N MET A 1 -18.30 50.93 -59.37
CA MET A 1 -17.71 52.15 -58.79
C MET A 1 -18.73 52.80 -57.86
N LEU A 2 -18.54 52.64 -56.54
CA LEU A 2 -19.21 53.39 -55.48
C LEU A 2 -18.19 53.49 -54.33
N PRO A 3 -17.82 54.68 -53.83
CA PRO A 3 -16.96 54.79 -52.66
C PRO A 3 -17.80 54.77 -51.38
N GLY A 4 -17.54 53.79 -50.52
CA GLY A 4 -18.10 53.72 -49.16
C GLY A 4 -17.44 54.74 -48.23
N ARG A 5 -18.26 55.54 -47.55
CA ARG A 5 -17.83 56.52 -46.53
C ARG A 5 -17.29 55.82 -45.28
N VAL A 6 -16.14 56.30 -44.83
CA VAL A 6 -15.48 55.99 -43.55
C VAL A 6 -16.14 56.81 -42.43
N LEU A 7 -16.46 56.17 -41.30
CA LEU A 7 -16.75 56.84 -40.02
C LEU A 7 -15.59 56.59 -39.04
N PRO A 8 -15.22 57.55 -38.17
CA PRO A 8 -14.06 57.43 -37.30
C PRO A 8 -14.34 56.65 -36.01
N LEU A 9 -13.36 55.86 -35.57
CA LEU A 9 -13.32 55.21 -34.26
C LEU A 9 -13.30 56.27 -33.13
N ARG A 10 -14.28 56.20 -32.23
CA ARG A 10 -14.18 56.82 -30.90
C ARG A 10 -13.58 55.82 -29.91
N ALA A 11 -12.45 56.21 -29.32
CA ALA A 11 -11.78 55.50 -28.24
C ALA A 11 -12.66 55.48 -26.99
N LEU A 12 -12.96 54.28 -26.48
CA LEU A 12 -13.58 54.06 -25.18
C LEU A 12 -12.49 53.90 -24.12
N SER A 13 -12.40 54.92 -23.26
CA SER A 13 -11.54 54.99 -22.08
C SER A 13 -11.93 53.90 -21.06
N ARG A 14 -10.95 53.07 -20.68
CA ARG A 14 -11.05 52.12 -19.56
C ARG A 14 -11.20 52.89 -18.25
N ARG A 15 -12.33 52.72 -17.56
CA ARG A 15 -12.42 53.00 -16.11
C ARG A 15 -12.23 51.69 -15.36
N SER A 16 -11.07 51.54 -14.74
CA SER A 16 -10.78 50.54 -13.71
C SER A 16 -11.45 51.01 -12.42
N THR A 17 -12.51 50.31 -11.99
CA THR A 17 -13.02 50.39 -10.63
C THR A 17 -12.27 49.34 -9.81
N GLY A 18 -11.28 49.80 -9.03
CA GLY A 18 -10.61 48.99 -8.04
C GLY A 18 -11.56 48.67 -6.89
N LEU A 19 -11.90 47.40 -6.74
CA LEU A 19 -12.58 46.88 -5.56
C LEU A 19 -11.50 46.48 -4.55
N ALA A 20 -11.36 47.26 -3.48
CA ALA A 20 -10.44 46.97 -2.39
C ALA A 20 -10.97 45.78 -1.58
N VAL A 21 -10.24 44.67 -1.60
CA VAL A 21 -10.49 43.50 -0.74
C VAL A 21 -9.79 43.76 0.60
N ALA A 22 -10.59 44.01 1.64
CA ALA A 22 -10.10 44.12 3.00
C ALA A 22 -9.60 42.75 3.49
N ALA A 23 -8.33 42.68 3.89
CA ALA A 23 -7.73 41.49 4.50
C ALA A 23 -8.28 41.31 5.92
N LEU A 24 -8.96 40.18 6.15
CA LEU A 24 -9.34 39.72 7.49
C LEU A 24 -8.09 39.30 8.29
N PRO A 25 -8.03 39.59 9.59
CA PRO A 25 -6.89 39.19 10.42
C PRO A 25 -6.85 37.66 10.58
N ARG A 26 -5.68 37.07 10.31
CA ARG A 26 -5.40 35.65 10.57
C ARG A 26 -5.54 35.37 12.06
N ALA A 27 -6.51 34.52 12.43
CA ALA A 27 -6.58 33.94 13.77
C ALA A 27 -5.34 33.05 14.00
N ALA A 28 -4.62 33.30 15.10
CA ALA A 28 -3.51 32.47 15.52
C ALA A 28 -4.04 31.12 16.05
N CYS A 29 -3.49 30.02 15.56
CA CYS A 29 -3.81 28.68 16.08
C CYS A 29 -3.38 28.54 17.55
N PRO A 30 -4.21 27.96 18.43
CA PRO A 30 -3.81 27.64 19.80
C PRO A 30 -2.73 26.53 19.80
N PRO A 31 -1.78 26.56 20.76
CA PRO A 31 -0.77 25.52 20.88
C PRO A 31 -1.38 24.17 21.28
N PRO A 32 -0.76 23.04 20.90
CA PRO A 32 -1.25 21.71 21.26
C PRO A 32 -1.17 21.48 22.78
N PRO A 33 -2.07 20.65 23.35
CA PRO A 33 -2.04 20.30 24.76
C PRO A 33 -0.78 19.46 25.11
N PRO A 34 -0.27 19.53 26.35
CA PRO A 34 0.88 18.75 26.76
C PRO A 34 0.57 17.25 26.78
N VAL A 35 1.50 16.46 26.25
CA VAL A 35 1.45 15.00 26.24
C VAL A 35 1.63 14.47 27.66
N ALA A 36 0.64 13.74 28.17
CA ALA A 36 0.74 13.04 29.45
C ALA A 36 1.64 11.82 29.32
N THR A 37 2.83 11.87 29.92
CA THR A 37 3.69 10.69 30.09
C THR A 37 3.26 9.94 31.36
N ASN A 38 2.54 8.83 31.19
CA ASN A 38 2.32 7.89 32.29
C ASN A 38 3.55 6.98 32.45
N PRO A 39 4.23 6.95 33.60
CA PRO A 39 5.28 5.99 33.85
C PRO A 39 4.69 4.58 34.07
N LEU A 40 5.32 3.58 33.45
CA LEU A 40 5.03 2.16 33.67
C LEU A 40 5.29 1.78 35.15
N PRO A 41 4.40 1.02 35.81
CA PRO A 41 4.65 0.55 37.17
C PRO A 41 5.75 -0.52 37.20
N ALA A 42 6.78 -0.27 38.00
CA ALA A 42 7.84 -1.22 38.32
C ALA A 42 7.30 -2.28 39.30
N SER A 43 6.86 -3.43 38.80
CA SER A 43 6.60 -4.64 39.62
C SER A 43 6.55 -5.89 38.73
N ALA A 44 7.71 -6.35 38.26
CA ALA A 44 7.87 -7.69 37.68
C ALA A 44 9.33 -8.16 37.77
N VAL A 45 9.90 -8.18 38.97
CA VAL A 45 11.17 -8.88 39.23
C VAL A 45 11.12 -9.52 40.61
N ARG A 46 11.32 -10.85 40.64
CA ARG A 46 11.44 -11.83 41.75
C ARG A 46 10.30 -12.85 41.67
N ALA A 47 10.53 -14.16 41.72
CA ALA A 47 11.64 -14.93 42.27
C ALA A 47 11.66 -16.32 41.62
N PHE A 48 12.83 -16.96 41.53
CA PHE A 48 12.99 -18.38 41.86
C PHE A 48 14.48 -18.65 42.11
N SER A 49 14.82 -18.97 43.35
CA SER A 49 16.12 -19.50 43.73
C SER A 49 15.90 -20.59 44.77
N SER A 50 16.74 -21.62 44.67
CA SER A 50 17.02 -22.68 45.65
C SER A 50 16.06 -23.87 45.71
N PHE A 51 16.53 -24.99 45.15
CA PHE A 51 16.36 -26.30 45.79
C PHE A 51 17.67 -27.08 45.69
N THR A 52 18.26 -27.38 46.84
CA THR A 52 19.50 -28.17 46.96
C THR A 52 19.16 -29.51 47.60
N GLY A 53 19.59 -30.59 46.93
CA GLY A 53 20.20 -31.80 47.50
C GLY A 53 19.45 -32.63 48.56
N HIS A 54 19.18 -33.89 48.22
CA HIS A 54 19.42 -35.02 49.13
C HIS A 54 20.09 -36.17 48.35
N HIS A 55 21.10 -36.76 48.98
CA HIS A 55 22.09 -37.68 48.47
C HIS A 55 21.89 -39.04 49.13
N LEU A 56 21.89 -40.15 48.38
CA LEU A 56 22.08 -41.50 48.94
C LEU A 56 22.70 -42.46 47.90
N ALA A 57 23.95 -42.81 48.19
CA ALA A 57 24.79 -43.94 47.78
C ALA A 57 24.09 -45.32 47.86
N LEU A 58 24.53 -46.48 47.33
CA LEU A 58 25.73 -47.03 46.66
C LEU A 58 25.38 -48.47 46.21
N GLY A 59 26.02 -49.01 45.16
CA GLY A 59 26.42 -50.44 45.14
C GLY A 59 26.14 -51.25 43.85
N PRO A 60 27.04 -52.19 43.44
CA PRO A 60 27.23 -52.60 42.03
C PRO A 60 26.96 -54.11 41.75
N SER A 61 26.90 -54.54 40.47
CA SER A 61 27.49 -55.83 40.00
C SER A 61 27.29 -56.16 38.50
N ARG A 62 28.45 -56.45 37.85
CA ARG A 62 28.79 -57.61 36.97
C ARG A 62 28.19 -57.79 35.55
N VAL A 63 28.99 -57.38 34.56
CA VAL A 63 29.65 -58.16 33.45
C VAL A 63 28.91 -59.35 32.78
N ALA A 64 28.58 -59.17 31.47
CA ALA A 64 28.74 -59.99 30.21
C ALA A 64 28.55 -61.54 30.21
N PRO A 65 28.42 -62.29 29.06
CA PRO A 65 28.68 -61.95 27.65
C PRO A 65 27.77 -62.58 26.54
N LEU A 66 28.07 -62.20 25.28
CA LEU A 66 27.93 -62.88 23.97
C LEU A 66 26.79 -63.89 23.70
N LEU A 67 26.08 -63.68 22.57
CA LEU A 67 25.99 -64.66 21.47
C LEU A 67 25.51 -63.99 20.14
N ARG A 68 26.33 -64.07 19.09
CA ARG A 68 25.93 -64.10 17.66
C ARG A 68 25.86 -65.60 17.23
N PRO A 69 25.48 -66.03 16.00
CA PRO A 69 24.98 -65.34 14.79
C PRO A 69 23.75 -66.03 14.13
N ARG A 70 23.20 -65.49 13.01
CA ARG A 70 23.04 -66.17 11.69
C ARG A 70 22.18 -65.38 10.68
N HIS A 71 22.81 -65.08 9.54
CA HIS A 71 22.35 -65.02 8.14
C HIS A 71 21.05 -64.28 7.71
N ALA A 72 21.26 -63.16 6.96
CA ALA A 72 20.80 -62.80 5.58
C ALA A 72 19.31 -62.98 5.16
N PRO A 73 18.76 -62.23 4.16
CA PRO A 73 19.43 -61.42 3.13
C PRO A 73 18.98 -59.95 3.01
N ALA A 74 19.81 -59.19 2.30
CA ALA A 74 19.58 -57.83 1.87
C ALA A 74 18.42 -57.74 0.87
N VAL A 75 17.47 -56.86 1.15
CA VAL A 75 16.52 -56.35 0.15
C VAL A 75 16.89 -54.90 -0.11
N MET A 76 17.53 -54.69 -1.26
CA MET A 76 17.88 -53.38 -1.80
C MET A 76 16.59 -52.63 -2.14
N PHE A 77 16.11 -51.79 -1.22
CA PHE A 77 15.13 -50.77 -1.57
C PHE A 77 15.89 -49.65 -2.26
N SER A 78 15.80 -49.66 -3.59
CA SER A 78 16.20 -48.56 -4.45
C SER A 78 15.42 -47.31 -4.02
N SER A 79 16.06 -46.46 -3.22
CA SER A 79 15.56 -45.13 -2.87
C SER A 79 15.61 -44.27 -4.13
N ILE A 80 14.57 -44.38 -4.95
CA ILE A 80 14.21 -43.33 -5.90
C ILE A 80 13.62 -42.19 -5.04
N ILE A 81 14.50 -41.42 -4.40
CA ILE A 81 14.17 -40.08 -3.93
C ILE A 81 14.08 -39.25 -5.21
N GLY A 82 12.92 -39.32 -5.86
CA GLY A 82 12.52 -38.35 -6.86
C GLY A 82 12.56 -36.99 -6.19
N MET A 83 13.38 -36.10 -6.75
CA MET A 83 13.50 -34.70 -6.38
C MET A 83 12.11 -34.10 -6.18
N ILE A 84 11.72 -33.96 -4.92
CA ILE A 84 10.68 -33.02 -4.54
C ILE A 84 11.29 -31.67 -4.90
N HIS A 85 10.85 -31.10 -6.02
CA HIS A 85 11.16 -29.72 -6.36
C HIS A 85 10.64 -28.88 -5.20
N GLY A 86 11.56 -28.40 -4.37
CA GLY A 86 11.28 -27.33 -3.45
C GLY A 86 10.88 -26.12 -4.28
N SER A 87 9.58 -25.84 -4.30
CA SER A 87 9.08 -24.51 -4.64
C SER A 87 9.68 -23.55 -3.60
N GLY A 88 10.78 -22.90 -3.97
CA GLY A 88 11.30 -21.76 -3.20
C GLY A 88 10.26 -20.64 -3.17
N PRO A 89 10.22 -19.82 -2.10
CA PRO A 89 9.29 -18.71 -1.99
C PRO A 89 9.84 -17.50 -2.74
N ASP A 90 10.01 -17.59 -4.07
CA ASP A 90 10.43 -16.46 -4.92
C ASP A 90 10.18 -16.81 -6.40
N THR A 91 9.00 -17.35 -6.75
CA THR A 91 8.61 -17.35 -8.16
C THR A 91 8.26 -15.92 -8.52
N PRO A 92 8.97 -15.25 -9.45
CA PRO A 92 8.49 -14.01 -10.02
C PRO A 92 7.10 -14.29 -10.58
N VAL A 93 6.09 -13.54 -10.11
CA VAL A 93 4.80 -13.57 -10.79
C VAL A 93 5.05 -12.90 -12.12
N GLU A 94 5.27 -13.69 -13.16
CA GLU A 94 5.32 -13.27 -14.57
C GLU A 94 3.93 -12.73 -14.93
N ALA A 95 3.67 -11.49 -14.55
CA ALA A 95 2.47 -10.73 -14.83
C ALA A 95 2.79 -9.67 -15.88
N ASN A 96 1.97 -9.62 -16.92
CA ASN A 96 2.14 -8.65 -18.00
C ASN A 96 1.33 -7.38 -17.76
N SER A 97 0.36 -7.41 -16.84
CA SER A 97 -0.48 -6.25 -16.53
C SER A 97 -1.06 -6.29 -15.12
N LEU A 98 -1.60 -5.16 -14.68
CA LEU A 98 -2.43 -5.05 -13.48
C LEU A 98 -3.55 -6.11 -13.43
N HIS A 99 -4.09 -6.48 -14.59
CA HIS A 99 -5.26 -7.35 -14.70
C HIS A 99 -4.98 -8.82 -14.36
N ASP A 100 -3.71 -9.20 -14.21
CA ASP A 100 -3.30 -10.56 -13.86
C ASP A 100 -3.31 -10.80 -12.34
N PHE A 101 -3.56 -9.75 -11.55
CA PHE A 101 -3.56 -9.80 -10.09
C PHE A 101 -4.96 -9.95 -9.51
N THR A 102 -5.01 -10.59 -8.35
CA THR A 102 -6.18 -10.69 -7.49
C THR A 102 -5.80 -10.18 -6.10
N VAL A 103 -6.69 -9.41 -5.49
CA VAL A 103 -6.49 -8.81 -4.17
C VAL A 103 -7.65 -9.15 -3.23
N THR A 104 -7.46 -8.94 -1.94
CA THR A 104 -8.49 -9.16 -0.93
C THR A 104 -9.16 -7.83 -0.58
N THR A 105 -10.48 -7.77 -0.70
CA THR A 105 -11.28 -6.62 -0.25
C THR A 105 -11.27 -6.51 1.27
N ALA A 106 -11.67 -5.38 1.82
CA ALA A 106 -11.78 -5.21 3.27
C ALA A 106 -12.80 -6.15 3.94
N SER A 107 -13.73 -6.74 3.18
CA SER A 107 -14.66 -7.78 3.67
C SER A 107 -14.09 -9.21 3.62
N GLY A 108 -12.84 -9.37 3.14
CA GLY A 108 -12.19 -10.67 2.98
C GLY A 108 -12.50 -11.38 1.66
N GLU A 109 -13.18 -10.73 0.72
CA GLU A 109 -13.50 -11.31 -0.58
C GLU A 109 -12.34 -11.20 -1.56
N SER A 110 -12.23 -12.17 -2.46
CA SER A 110 -11.24 -12.17 -3.53
C SER A 110 -11.73 -11.36 -4.72
N LEU A 111 -11.00 -10.31 -5.11
CA LEU A 111 -11.34 -9.42 -6.21
C LEU A 111 -10.25 -9.47 -7.31
N PRO A 112 -10.56 -9.98 -8.52
CA PRO A 112 -9.62 -9.91 -9.62
C PRO A 112 -9.53 -8.46 -10.14
N LEU A 113 -8.32 -7.92 -10.27
CA LEU A 113 -8.10 -6.56 -10.76
C LEU A 113 -8.38 -6.41 -12.27
N SER A 114 -8.66 -7.51 -12.97
CA SER A 114 -9.19 -7.48 -14.34
C SER A 114 -10.56 -6.80 -14.45
N GLU A 115 -11.28 -6.61 -13.35
CA GLU A 115 -12.50 -5.77 -13.30
C GLU A 115 -12.24 -4.30 -13.67
N TYR A 116 -10.99 -3.84 -13.55
CA TYR A 116 -10.60 -2.47 -13.89
C TYR A 116 -10.05 -2.33 -15.32
N LYS A 117 -10.23 -3.34 -16.18
CA LYS A 117 -9.86 -3.25 -17.61
C LYS A 117 -10.47 -2.02 -18.28
N GLY A 118 -9.66 -1.29 -19.04
CA GLY A 118 -10.08 -0.08 -19.74
C GLY A 118 -10.20 1.16 -18.84
N LYS A 119 -9.87 1.07 -17.55
CA LYS A 119 -9.86 2.20 -16.61
C LYS A 119 -8.44 2.72 -16.41
N VAL A 120 -8.31 4.01 -16.12
CA VAL A 120 -7.06 4.55 -15.56
C VAL A 120 -7.10 4.28 -14.07
N VAL A 121 -6.07 3.64 -13.52
CA VAL A 121 -6.04 3.23 -12.12
C VAL A 121 -4.92 3.96 -11.40
N VAL A 122 -5.22 4.54 -10.24
CA VAL A 122 -4.21 5.04 -9.31
C VAL A 122 -4.17 4.12 -8.11
N ILE A 123 -3.04 3.45 -7.89
CA ILE A 123 -2.80 2.61 -6.71
C ILE A 123 -2.02 3.43 -5.69
N VAL A 124 -2.44 3.40 -4.42
CA VAL A 124 -1.77 4.13 -3.34
C VAL A 124 -1.69 3.28 -2.07
N ASN A 125 -0.51 3.20 -1.45
CA ASN A 125 -0.39 2.61 -0.12
C ASN A 125 -0.75 3.66 0.94
N VAL A 126 -1.69 3.35 1.83
CA VAL A 126 -2.29 4.36 2.72
C VAL A 126 -2.10 4.03 4.20
N ALA A 127 -2.21 5.07 5.02
CA ALA A 127 -2.24 4.98 6.47
C ALA A 127 -3.06 6.11 7.09
N SER A 128 -3.66 5.84 8.24
CA SER A 128 -4.62 6.64 8.99
C SER A 128 -3.94 7.50 10.04
N LYS A 129 -2.80 7.06 10.57
CA LYS A 129 -2.01 7.78 11.59
C LYS A 129 -0.71 8.36 11.02
N CYS A 130 -0.75 8.86 9.78
CA CYS A 130 0.39 9.45 9.09
C CYS A 130 0.25 10.98 9.00
N GLY A 131 1.37 11.71 9.03
CA GLY A 131 1.35 13.15 8.74
C GLY A 131 0.90 13.50 7.32
N LEU A 132 0.88 12.52 6.41
CA LEU A 132 0.41 12.67 5.02
C LEU A 132 -1.04 12.22 4.83
N THR A 133 -1.72 11.74 5.87
CA THR A 133 -3.12 11.30 5.80
C THR A 133 -4.09 12.35 5.23
N PRO A 134 -3.89 13.67 5.40
CA PRO A 134 -4.72 14.68 4.72
C PRO A 134 -4.75 14.58 3.19
N GLN A 135 -3.80 13.87 2.55
CA GLN A 135 -3.84 13.61 1.11
C GLN A 135 -5.08 12.79 0.66
N TYR A 136 -5.79 12.13 1.56
CA TYR A 136 -7.09 11.53 1.25
C TYR A 136 -8.07 12.54 0.64
N GLU A 137 -8.05 13.80 1.07
CA GLU A 137 -8.92 14.85 0.52
C GLU A 137 -8.63 15.09 -0.96
N ALA A 138 -7.35 15.22 -1.32
CA ALA A 138 -6.93 15.43 -2.69
C ALA A 138 -7.20 14.20 -3.58
N LEU A 139 -6.93 12.99 -3.06
CA LEU A 139 -7.27 11.74 -3.76
C LEU A 139 -8.79 11.63 -4.00
N GLN A 140 -9.61 11.92 -2.98
CA GLN A 140 -11.06 11.88 -3.10
C GLN A 140 -11.58 12.95 -4.06
N ALA A 141 -10.98 14.14 -4.09
CA ALA A 141 -11.34 15.19 -5.04
C ALA A 141 -11.02 14.79 -6.48
N LEU A 142 -9.84 14.19 -6.75
CA LEU A 142 -9.52 13.61 -8.06
C LEU A 142 -10.51 12.52 -8.47
N TYR A 143 -10.79 11.59 -7.55
CA TYR A 143 -11.72 10.50 -7.81
C TYR A 143 -13.13 11.02 -8.13
N THR A 144 -13.64 11.95 -7.33
CA THR A 144 -14.94 12.59 -7.58
C THR A 144 -14.99 13.23 -8.96
N LYS A 145 -13.90 13.89 -9.38
CA LYS A 145 -13.83 14.64 -10.63
C LYS A 145 -13.78 13.75 -11.87
N TYR A 146 -13.13 12.58 -11.79
CA TYR A 146 -12.80 11.77 -12.98
C TYR A 146 -13.33 10.34 -12.96
N LYS A 147 -14.02 9.89 -11.90
CA LYS A 147 -14.55 8.52 -11.84
C LYS A 147 -15.48 8.17 -12.99
N ASP A 148 -16.28 9.13 -13.43
CA ASP A 148 -17.24 8.95 -14.52
C ASP A 148 -16.54 8.91 -15.90
N ASP A 149 -15.35 9.52 -16.00
CA ASP A 149 -14.48 9.45 -17.19
C ASP A 149 -13.64 8.16 -17.25
N GLY A 150 -13.63 7.38 -16.17
CA GLY A 150 -12.96 6.10 -16.07
C GLY A 150 -11.73 6.07 -15.16
N LEU A 151 -11.55 7.03 -14.26
CA LEU A 151 -10.55 6.95 -13.18
C LEU A 151 -11.05 6.04 -12.05
N VAL A 152 -10.17 5.18 -11.54
CA VAL A 152 -10.39 4.47 -10.27
C VAL A 152 -9.17 4.65 -9.37
N ILE A 153 -9.39 4.97 -8.10
CA ILE A 153 -8.33 4.99 -7.09
C ILE A 153 -8.47 3.74 -6.21
N LEU A 154 -7.37 3.02 -5.97
CA LEU A 154 -7.32 1.82 -5.14
C LEU A 154 -6.39 2.08 -3.95
N GLY A 155 -6.97 2.18 -2.75
CA GLY A 155 -6.22 2.36 -1.51
C GLY A 155 -5.83 1.03 -0.88
N PHE A 156 -4.55 0.85 -0.58
CA PHE A 156 -4.02 -0.35 0.08
C PHE A 156 -3.42 0.00 1.44
N PRO A 157 -4.13 -0.24 2.55
CA PRO A 157 -3.62 0.04 3.89
C PRO A 157 -2.33 -0.74 4.17
N CYS A 158 -1.33 -0.10 4.77
CA CYS A 158 -0.06 -0.75 5.09
C CYS A 158 0.52 -0.27 6.42
N ASN A 159 0.92 -1.22 7.27
CA ASN A 159 1.43 -0.91 8.61
C ASN A 159 2.97 -0.91 8.72
N GLN A 160 3.69 -1.06 7.61
CA GLN A 160 5.16 -1.23 7.60
C GLN A 160 5.92 0.08 7.90
N PHE A 161 5.25 1.23 7.84
CA PHE A 161 5.87 2.55 8.00
C PHE A 161 5.50 3.16 9.36
N LEU A 162 6.38 2.96 10.35
CA LEU A 162 6.20 3.39 11.74
C LEU A 162 4.88 2.95 12.39
N TYR A 163 4.32 1.80 11.97
CA TYR A 163 3.09 1.25 12.52
C TYR A 163 1.90 2.23 12.48
N GLN A 164 1.81 3.02 11.41
CA GLN A 164 0.80 4.08 11.26
C GLN A 164 -0.57 3.58 10.77
N GLU A 165 -0.72 2.27 10.54
CA GLU A 165 -1.98 1.60 10.20
C GLU A 165 -2.29 0.38 11.09
N PRO A 166 -2.41 0.59 12.41
CA PRO A 166 -2.54 -0.52 13.37
C PRO A 166 -3.92 -1.16 13.36
N GLY A 167 -4.96 -0.47 12.89
CA GLY A 167 -6.35 -0.91 12.99
C GLY A 167 -6.72 -2.12 12.13
N THR A 168 -7.88 -2.71 12.39
CA THR A 168 -8.47 -3.75 11.53
C THR A 168 -9.03 -3.15 10.24
N ASP A 169 -9.36 -3.99 9.26
CA ASP A 169 -9.92 -3.51 8.00
C ASP A 169 -11.22 -2.71 8.24
N GLU A 170 -12.09 -3.14 9.17
CA GLU A 170 -13.32 -2.42 9.53
C GLU A 170 -13.05 -1.04 10.16
N GLU A 171 -12.04 -0.96 11.05
CA GLU A 171 -11.63 0.30 11.66
C GLU A 171 -11.07 1.26 10.61
N ILE A 172 -10.31 0.74 9.64
CA ILE A 172 -9.71 1.50 8.55
C ILE A 172 -10.80 2.04 7.61
N GLN A 173 -11.77 1.20 7.20
CA GLN A 173 -12.91 1.65 6.39
C GLN A 173 -13.70 2.77 7.09
N SER A 174 -13.97 2.57 8.39
CA SER A 174 -14.67 3.56 9.21
C SER A 174 -13.89 4.87 9.31
N PHE A 175 -12.56 4.79 9.47
CA PHE A 175 -11.71 5.97 9.50
C PHE A 175 -11.76 6.74 8.17
N CYS A 176 -11.57 6.07 7.04
CA CYS A 176 -11.53 6.70 5.72
C CYS A 176 -12.88 7.37 5.36
N SER A 177 -13.99 6.70 5.65
CA SER A 177 -15.33 7.22 5.37
C SER A 177 -15.73 8.38 6.30
N LEU A 178 -15.57 8.22 7.62
CA LEU A 178 -16.05 9.21 8.59
C LEU A 178 -15.21 10.49 8.61
N ASN A 179 -13.90 10.39 8.40
CA ASN A 179 -13.00 11.55 8.53
C ASN A 179 -12.74 12.27 7.20
N TYR A 180 -12.79 11.55 6.07
CA TYR A 180 -12.39 12.08 4.77
C TYR A 180 -13.44 11.90 3.67
N GLY A 181 -14.57 11.23 3.95
CA GLY A 181 -15.61 10.98 2.96
C GLY A 181 -15.11 10.16 1.77
N VAL A 182 -14.14 9.27 2.00
CA VAL A 182 -13.56 8.42 0.94
C VAL A 182 -14.64 7.51 0.37
N THR A 183 -14.77 7.51 -0.95
CA THR A 183 -15.73 6.68 -1.72
C THR A 183 -15.06 5.80 -2.77
N PHE A 184 -13.74 5.93 -2.96
CA PHE A 184 -12.98 4.98 -3.75
C PHE A 184 -12.67 3.70 -2.94
N PRO A 185 -12.46 2.54 -3.60
CA PRO A 185 -12.14 1.29 -2.91
C PRO A 185 -10.90 1.37 -2.03
N VAL A 186 -11.04 0.96 -0.77
CA VAL A 186 -9.93 0.71 0.15
C VAL A 186 -9.94 -0.79 0.51
N PHE A 187 -8.83 -1.47 0.24
CA PHE A 187 -8.71 -2.94 0.34
C PHE A 187 -8.30 -3.40 1.74
N SER A 188 -8.18 -4.72 1.90
CA SER A 188 -7.59 -5.30 3.11
C SER A 188 -6.13 -4.83 3.29
N LYS A 189 -5.69 -4.78 4.55
CA LYS A 189 -4.32 -4.38 4.90
C LYS A 189 -3.27 -5.36 4.37
N ILE A 190 -2.21 -4.82 3.77
CA ILE A 190 -1.14 -5.61 3.13
C ILE A 190 0.27 -5.18 3.57
N ASN A 191 1.24 -6.02 3.22
CA ASN A 191 2.65 -5.65 3.15
C ASN A 191 3.00 -5.21 1.72
N VAL A 192 3.82 -4.17 1.58
CA VAL A 192 4.27 -3.62 0.28
C VAL A 192 5.77 -3.84 0.05
N ASN A 193 6.51 -4.18 1.11
CA ASN A 193 7.94 -4.46 1.09
C ASN A 193 8.26 -5.79 1.78
N GLY A 194 9.43 -6.34 1.46
CA GLY A 194 9.94 -7.58 2.03
C GLY A 194 9.34 -8.86 1.41
N PRO A 195 9.69 -10.04 1.96
CA PRO A 195 9.27 -11.34 1.41
C PRO A 195 7.76 -11.58 1.45
N GLU A 196 7.06 -10.90 2.36
CA GLU A 196 5.61 -10.99 2.49
C GLU A 196 4.88 -9.90 1.70
N ALA A 197 5.59 -9.12 0.87
CA ALA A 197 4.96 -8.10 0.04
C ALA A 197 3.90 -8.74 -0.86
N LEU A 198 2.75 -8.07 -0.98
CA LEU A 198 1.74 -8.45 -1.95
C LEU A 198 2.40 -8.51 -3.35
N PRO A 199 2.24 -9.61 -4.11
CA PRO A 199 2.90 -9.75 -5.41
C PRO A 199 2.65 -8.59 -6.37
N LEU A 200 1.47 -7.97 -6.30
CA LEU A 200 1.14 -6.73 -6.99
C LEU A 200 2.16 -5.61 -6.71
N TYR A 201 2.53 -5.36 -5.45
CA TYR A 201 3.49 -4.31 -5.11
C TYR A 201 4.92 -4.67 -5.53
N THR A 202 5.28 -5.95 -5.52
CA THR A 202 6.56 -6.40 -6.10
C THR A 202 6.62 -6.07 -7.59
N TRP A 203 5.54 -6.37 -8.33
CA TRP A 203 5.43 -6.05 -9.75
C TRP A 203 5.40 -4.54 -10.03
N LEU A 204 4.59 -3.76 -9.28
CA LEU A 204 4.51 -2.30 -9.43
C LEU A 204 5.88 -1.63 -9.32
N LYS A 205 6.68 -2.03 -8.32
CA LYS A 205 8.06 -1.55 -8.16
C LYS A 205 8.94 -1.97 -9.33
N ALA A 206 8.85 -3.22 -9.78
CA ALA A 206 9.68 -3.71 -10.89
C ALA A 206 9.37 -3.02 -12.23
N GLN A 207 8.13 -2.56 -12.44
CA GLN A 207 7.71 -1.87 -13.68
C GLN A 207 7.99 -0.36 -13.68
N SER A 208 8.30 0.24 -12.52
CA SER A 208 8.62 1.67 -12.45
C SER A 208 10.10 1.96 -12.72
N GLU A 209 10.41 3.19 -13.15
CA GLU A 209 11.78 3.63 -13.41
C GLU A 209 12.71 3.45 -12.19
N ASP A 210 12.18 3.66 -10.99
CA ASP A 210 12.81 3.29 -9.73
C ASP A 210 12.25 1.95 -9.24
N SER A 211 13.05 0.91 -9.21
CA SER A 211 12.67 -0.42 -8.70
C SER A 211 12.93 -0.64 -7.21
N GLY A 212 13.33 0.42 -6.51
CA GLY A 212 13.58 0.42 -5.07
C GLY A 212 12.33 0.13 -4.22
N PRO A 213 12.51 -0.17 -2.93
CA PRO A 213 11.41 -0.41 -2.00
C PRO A 213 10.46 0.80 -1.92
N ILE A 214 9.20 0.57 -1.51
CA ILE A 214 8.30 1.68 -1.15
C ILE A 214 8.93 2.41 0.03
N SER A 215 9.06 3.73 -0.09
CA SER A 215 9.84 4.55 0.84
C SER A 215 9.02 5.01 2.05
N TRP A 216 7.70 5.19 1.88
CA TRP A 216 6.80 5.66 2.92
C TRP A 216 5.33 5.39 2.60
N ASN A 217 4.43 5.76 3.51
CA ASN A 217 2.99 5.89 3.25
C ASN A 217 2.72 6.92 2.15
N PHE A 218 1.66 6.71 1.39
CA PHE A 218 1.18 7.56 0.29
C PHE A 218 2.09 7.58 -0.93
N GLU A 219 2.82 6.51 -1.22
CA GLU A 219 3.41 6.36 -2.55
C GLU A 219 2.32 5.94 -3.55
N LYS A 220 2.35 6.48 -4.77
CA LYS A 220 1.32 6.21 -5.78
C LYS A 220 1.89 5.64 -7.05
N PHE A 221 1.08 4.86 -7.75
CA PHE A 221 1.34 4.37 -9.10
C PHE A 221 0.18 4.78 -10.00
N ILE A 222 0.48 5.31 -11.18
CA ILE A 222 -0.50 5.59 -12.23
C ILE A 222 -0.42 4.46 -13.25
N ILE A 223 -1.54 3.81 -13.51
CA ILE A 223 -1.69 2.68 -14.43
C ILE A 223 -2.63 3.10 -15.55
N ASN A 224 -2.24 2.85 -16.80
CA ASN A 224 -3.07 3.18 -17.96
C ASN A 224 -4.23 2.20 -18.16
N ARG A 225 -5.06 2.46 -19.16
CA ARG A 225 -6.24 1.63 -19.52
C ARG A 225 -5.91 0.18 -19.89
N ASP A 226 -4.66 -0.08 -20.30
CA ASP A 226 -4.17 -1.42 -20.69
C ASP A 226 -3.54 -2.17 -19.50
N GLY A 227 -3.53 -1.57 -18.31
CA GLY A 227 -2.99 -2.17 -17.09
C GLY A 227 -1.48 -2.05 -16.96
N GLN A 228 -0.83 -1.12 -17.68
CA GLN A 228 0.62 -0.88 -17.61
C GLN A 228 0.95 0.29 -16.67
N VAL A 229 2.05 0.16 -15.92
CA VAL A 229 2.54 1.25 -15.06
C VAL A 229 3.09 2.38 -15.92
N VAL A 230 2.54 3.57 -15.75
CA VAL A 230 2.95 4.79 -16.47
C VAL A 230 3.90 5.62 -15.61
N SER A 231 3.66 5.69 -14.30
CA SER A 231 4.45 6.51 -13.39
C SER A 231 4.36 6.02 -11.95
N ARG A 232 5.43 6.27 -11.21
CA ARG A 232 5.54 6.10 -9.76
C ARG A 232 5.75 7.49 -9.15
N VAL A 233 4.87 7.87 -8.23
CA VAL A 233 4.80 9.20 -7.64
C VAL A 233 5.12 9.11 -6.15
N GLY A 234 6.09 9.92 -5.72
CA GLY A 234 6.64 9.86 -4.37
C GLY A 234 5.63 10.25 -3.27
N PRO A 235 5.88 9.83 -2.01
CA PRO A 235 4.99 10.06 -0.87
C PRO A 235 4.55 11.51 -0.65
N ARG A 236 5.49 12.45 -0.79
CA ARG A 236 5.30 13.86 -0.46
C ARG A 236 4.73 14.70 -1.61
N SER A 237 4.60 14.12 -2.79
CA SER A 237 3.96 14.81 -3.92
C SER A 237 2.47 15.00 -3.62
N ASP A 238 1.94 16.18 -3.97
CA ASP A 238 0.50 16.42 -3.87
C ASP A 238 -0.22 15.51 -4.87
N PRO A 239 -1.26 14.75 -4.47
CA PRO A 239 -2.04 13.98 -5.44
C PRO A 239 -2.53 14.82 -6.63
N MET A 240 -2.85 16.11 -6.43
CA MET A 240 -3.30 17.00 -7.51
C MET A 240 -2.25 17.21 -8.60
N ASP A 241 -0.96 17.07 -8.30
CA ASP A 241 0.11 17.16 -9.31
C ASP A 241 0.01 16.02 -10.35
N MET A 242 -0.72 14.94 -10.04
CA MET A 242 -0.99 13.85 -10.99
C MET A 242 -2.10 14.17 -12.00
N GLU A 243 -2.88 15.25 -11.81
CA GLU A 243 -4.10 15.51 -12.57
C GLU A 243 -3.84 15.55 -14.09
N GLU A 244 -2.80 16.26 -14.53
CA GLU A 244 -2.50 16.40 -15.95
C GLU A 244 -2.16 15.05 -16.60
N GLN A 245 -1.39 14.22 -15.90
CA GLN A 245 -1.04 12.88 -16.37
C GLN A 245 -2.26 11.96 -16.40
N ILE A 246 -3.10 12.00 -15.37
CA ILE A 246 -4.36 11.23 -15.32
C ILE A 246 -5.25 11.61 -16.51
N LYS A 247 -5.44 12.90 -16.78
CA LYS A 247 -6.22 13.37 -17.93
C LYS A 247 -5.64 12.88 -19.26
N ALA A 248 -4.30 12.90 -19.39
CA ALA A 248 -3.64 12.41 -20.59
C ALA A 248 -3.91 10.91 -20.83
N GLU A 249 -3.89 10.08 -19.78
CA GLU A 249 -4.24 8.66 -19.90
C GLU A 249 -5.74 8.44 -20.13
N LEU A 250 -6.61 9.25 -19.52
CA LEU A 250 -8.06 9.16 -19.72
C LEU A 250 -8.46 9.52 -21.15
N ALA A 251 -7.74 10.43 -21.80
CA ALA A 251 -7.99 10.83 -23.19
C ALA A 251 -7.53 9.80 -24.23
N LYS A 252 -6.76 8.78 -23.84
CA LYS A 252 -6.37 7.69 -24.72
C LYS A 252 -7.50 6.66 -24.78
N GLU A 253 -7.73 6.12 -25.97
CA GLU A 253 -8.58 4.95 -26.15
C GLU A 253 -7.89 3.71 -25.55
N PRO A 254 -8.62 2.80 -24.90
CA PRO A 254 -8.06 1.51 -24.51
C PRO A 254 -7.59 0.76 -25.76
N THR A 255 -6.42 0.13 -25.70
CA THR A 255 -5.86 -0.64 -26.82
C THR A 255 -6.62 -1.97 -26.93
N SER A 256 -7.86 -1.92 -27.43
CA SER A 256 -8.75 -3.03 -27.81
C SER A 256 -8.78 -4.26 -26.88
N ALA A 257 -9.91 -4.44 -26.21
CA ALA A 257 -10.29 -5.65 -25.47
C ALA A 257 -10.35 -6.92 -26.34
#